data_AF-A0A7K2XJM1-F1
#
_entry.id   AF-A0A7K2XJM1-F1
#
_cell.length_a   1.000
_cell.length_b   1.000
_cell.length_c   1.000
_cell.angle_alpha   90.00
_cell.angle_beta   90.00
_cell.angle_gamma   90.00
#
_symmetry.space_group_name_H-M   'P 1'
#
loop_
_entity.id
_entity.type
_entity.pdbx_description
1 polymer ?
#
loop_
_entity_poly.entity_id
_entity_poly.type
_entity_poly.pdbx_seq_one_letter_code
_entity_poly.pdbx_strand_id
1 'polypeptide(L)'
;MDGWETRRRRGISAQQPHPTEDDHDWALVRLGAPGVIRGIVLDTAHFRGNYPQAVSVEATSVAGSPSPEELLADDVKWTVLVPRTAVGGHAANGFAVDVEQRFTHLRVNQHPDGGIARLRVYGEVAPDPAWLGVLGTFDLAALENGGQVEDASDRFYSPATNTIQPGRSHKMDDGWETRRRRDKGNDWIRYALVAESEIRAVEIDTAYLKGN
;
A
#
# COMPACT_ATOMS: atom_id res chain seq x y z
N MET A 1 -16.39 -14.08 -3.65
CA MET A 1 -16.02 -13.48 -2.35
C MET A 1 -15.15 -12.27 -2.65
N ASP A 2 -15.23 -11.20 -1.86
CA ASP A 2 -14.42 -10.00 -2.08
C ASP A 2 -13.13 -10.11 -1.25
N GLY A 3 -12.09 -10.72 -1.82
CA GLY A 3 -10.82 -11.01 -1.15
C GLY A 3 -10.01 -12.08 -1.88
N TRP A 4 -8.83 -12.41 -1.34
CA TRP A 4 -7.99 -13.53 -1.77
C TRP A 4 -8.26 -14.73 -0.85
N GLU A 5 -8.76 -15.82 -1.43
CA GLU A 5 -9.00 -17.10 -0.73
C GLU A 5 -8.35 -18.24 -1.51
N THR A 6 -7.70 -19.16 -0.80
CA THR A 6 -7.08 -20.35 -1.40
C THR A 6 -7.84 -21.63 -1.06
N ARG A 7 -7.51 -22.72 -1.75
CA ARG A 7 -8.11 -24.03 -1.46
C ARG A 7 -7.50 -24.56 -0.16
N ARG A 8 -8.34 -25.23 0.65
CA ARG A 8 -7.88 -25.95 1.84
C ARG A 8 -6.74 -26.89 1.50
N ARG A 9 -5.61 -26.69 2.16
CA ARG A 9 -4.45 -27.53 2.08
C ARG A 9 -4.66 -28.78 2.92
N ARG A 10 -4.17 -29.90 2.42
CA ARG A 10 -4.23 -31.21 3.07
C ARG A 10 -2.82 -31.77 3.11
N GLY A 11 -2.56 -32.66 4.06
CA GLY A 11 -1.30 -33.38 4.09
C GLY A 11 -1.18 -34.37 2.92
N ILE A 12 0.03 -34.91 2.74
CA ILE A 12 0.43 -35.64 1.52
C ILE A 12 -0.11 -37.07 1.45
N SER A 13 -0.68 -37.62 2.52
CA SER A 13 -1.15 -39.01 2.56
C SER A 13 -2.24 -39.25 3.61
N ALA A 14 -2.84 -40.45 3.63
CA ALA A 14 -3.79 -40.84 4.67
C ALA A 14 -3.14 -40.96 6.06
N GLN A 15 -1.84 -41.29 6.11
CA GLN A 15 -1.06 -41.39 7.35
C GLN A 15 -0.59 -40.02 7.85
N GLN A 16 -0.52 -39.03 6.96
CA GLN A 16 -0.22 -37.63 7.26
C GLN A 16 -1.29 -36.73 6.61
N PRO A 17 -2.51 -36.70 7.15
CA PRO A 17 -3.64 -36.04 6.51
C PRO A 17 -3.65 -34.51 6.68
N HIS A 18 -2.83 -33.98 7.59
CA HIS A 18 -2.76 -32.56 7.92
C HIS A 18 -1.53 -31.89 7.28
N PRO A 19 -1.62 -30.60 6.93
CA PRO A 19 -0.47 -29.80 6.51
C PRO A 19 0.62 -29.78 7.59
N THR A 20 1.86 -29.62 7.13
CA THR A 20 3.05 -29.42 7.97
C THR A 20 3.18 -27.96 8.41
N GLU A 21 4.16 -27.65 9.25
CA GLU A 21 4.41 -26.25 9.62
C GLU A 21 4.96 -25.40 8.47
N ASP A 22 5.62 -26.02 7.49
CA ASP A 22 6.20 -25.30 6.34
C ASP A 22 5.18 -25.03 5.24
N ASP A 23 4.02 -25.68 5.30
CA ASP A 23 2.93 -25.51 4.35
C ASP A 23 2.26 -24.15 4.48
N HIS A 24 2.26 -23.38 3.40
CA HIS A 24 1.58 -22.09 3.29
C HIS A 24 1.23 -21.76 1.84
N ASP A 25 0.28 -20.84 1.67
CA ASP A 25 0.06 -20.15 0.39
C ASP A 25 0.59 -18.72 0.47
N TRP A 26 0.94 -18.13 -0.68
CA TRP A 26 1.59 -16.83 -0.72
C TRP A 26 1.09 -15.95 -1.86
N ALA A 27 1.29 -14.65 -1.69
CA ALA A 27 1.11 -13.64 -2.74
C ALA A 27 2.31 -12.69 -2.73
N LEU A 28 2.85 -12.42 -3.93
CA LEU A 28 3.85 -11.37 -4.16
C LEU A 28 3.12 -10.07 -4.53
N VAL A 29 3.46 -9.00 -3.86
CA VAL A 29 2.85 -7.67 -4.06
C VAL A 29 3.94 -6.65 -4.28
N ARG A 30 3.91 -5.96 -5.42
CA ARG A 30 4.73 -4.76 -5.63
C ARG A 30 4.04 -3.56 -4.99
N LEU A 31 4.78 -2.78 -4.21
CA LEU A 31 4.28 -1.53 -3.64
C LEU A 31 4.07 -0.50 -4.76
N GLY A 32 3.02 0.31 -4.65
CA GLY A 32 2.75 1.39 -5.62
C GLY A 32 3.87 2.43 -5.65
N ALA A 33 4.47 2.71 -4.50
CA ALA A 33 5.71 3.47 -4.39
C ALA A 33 6.65 2.77 -3.38
N PRO A 34 7.97 2.76 -3.63
CA PRO A 34 8.93 2.21 -2.69
C PRO A 34 9.04 3.08 -1.44
N GLY A 35 9.33 2.48 -0.29
CA GLY A 35 9.29 3.22 0.97
C GLY A 35 9.71 2.42 2.19
N VAL A 36 9.77 3.12 3.33
CA VAL A 36 9.95 2.50 4.65
C VAL A 36 8.57 2.15 5.19
N ILE A 37 8.37 0.88 5.52
CA ILE A 37 7.08 0.38 6.01
C ILE A 37 7.01 0.59 7.52
N ARG A 38 5.93 1.23 7.98
CA ARG A 38 5.66 1.54 9.40
C ARG A 38 4.57 0.66 10.00
N GLY A 39 3.65 0.17 9.17
CA GLY A 39 2.59 -0.71 9.64
C GLY A 39 1.92 -1.49 8.52
N ILE A 40 1.40 -2.65 8.87
CA ILE A 40 0.68 -3.55 7.96
C ILE A 40 -0.65 -3.90 8.60
N VAL A 41 -1.73 -3.91 7.81
CA VAL A 41 -3.03 -4.44 8.21
C VAL A 41 -3.43 -5.55 7.26
N LEU A 42 -3.65 -6.74 7.80
CA LEU A 42 -4.24 -7.88 7.12
C LEU A 42 -5.68 -8.06 7.64
N ASP A 43 -6.63 -7.60 6.85
CA ASP A 43 -8.05 -7.64 7.18
C ASP A 43 -8.65 -8.96 6.72
N THR A 44 -9.22 -9.72 7.65
CA THR A 44 -9.94 -10.98 7.41
C THR A 44 -11.46 -10.78 7.43
N ALA A 45 -11.96 -9.56 7.17
CA ALA A 45 -13.37 -9.26 7.11
C ALA A 45 -14.16 -10.31 6.30
N HIS A 46 -15.29 -10.75 6.85
CA HIS A 46 -16.17 -11.78 6.29
C HIS A 46 -15.60 -13.22 6.27
N PHE A 47 -14.29 -13.42 6.47
CA PHE A 47 -13.70 -14.75 6.70
C PHE A 47 -13.82 -15.14 8.17
N ARG A 48 -14.94 -15.80 8.52
CA ARG A 48 -15.28 -16.14 9.92
C ARG A 48 -14.79 -17.52 10.36
N GLY A 49 -14.68 -18.47 9.42
CA GLY A 49 -14.24 -19.84 9.72
C GLY A 49 -13.20 -20.38 8.74
N ASN A 50 -12.84 -19.59 7.73
CA ASN A 50 -11.92 -19.90 6.64
C ASN A 50 -10.83 -18.81 6.51
N TYR A 51 -10.58 -18.05 7.57
CA TYR A 51 -9.40 -17.17 7.66
C TYR A 51 -8.15 -18.03 7.95
N PRO A 52 -6.93 -17.57 7.58
CA PRO A 52 -5.72 -18.31 7.90
C PRO A 52 -5.50 -18.34 9.41
N GLN A 53 -4.97 -19.44 9.96
CA GLN A 53 -4.70 -19.54 11.40
C GLN A 53 -3.57 -18.58 11.82
N ALA A 54 -2.59 -18.41 10.93
CA ALA A 54 -1.51 -17.46 11.10
C ALA A 54 -1.11 -16.83 9.76
N VAL A 55 -0.45 -15.69 9.82
CA VAL A 55 0.14 -15.01 8.66
C VAL A 55 1.60 -14.69 8.94
N SER A 56 2.40 -14.56 7.89
CA SER A 56 3.70 -13.89 7.97
C SER A 56 3.85 -12.95 6.78
N VAL A 57 4.65 -11.91 6.94
CA VAL A 57 4.94 -10.95 5.88
C VAL A 57 6.42 -10.70 5.82
N GLU A 58 6.97 -10.80 4.62
CA GLU A 58 8.34 -10.49 4.31
C GLU A 58 8.39 -9.38 3.27
N ALA A 59 9.50 -8.65 3.22
CA ALA A 59 9.72 -7.59 2.25
C ALA A 59 11.11 -7.67 1.62
N THR A 60 11.22 -7.18 0.39
CA THR A 60 12.49 -7.09 -0.31
C THR A 60 12.60 -5.83 -1.15
N SER A 61 13.83 -5.47 -1.49
CA SER A 61 14.18 -4.37 -2.38
C SER A 61 14.90 -4.91 -3.61
N VAL A 62 14.19 -4.93 -4.74
CA VAL A 62 14.71 -5.38 -6.03
C VAL A 62 14.43 -4.29 -7.06
N ALA A 63 15.46 -3.94 -7.84
CA ALA A 63 15.37 -2.88 -8.83
C ALA A 63 14.48 -3.27 -10.01
N GLY A 64 13.87 -2.27 -10.66
CA GLY A 64 13.08 -2.46 -11.86
C GLY A 64 11.73 -3.14 -11.61
N SER A 65 11.38 -4.07 -12.50
CA SER A 65 10.10 -4.78 -12.52
C SER A 65 10.37 -6.29 -12.63
N PRO A 66 10.93 -6.92 -11.58
CA PRO A 66 11.29 -8.33 -11.64
C PRO A 66 10.04 -9.19 -11.84
N SER A 67 10.23 -10.31 -12.55
CA SER A 67 9.24 -11.37 -12.66
C SER A 67 9.05 -12.11 -11.33
N PRO A 68 7.94 -12.84 -11.15
CA PRO A 68 7.76 -13.69 -9.97
C PRO A 68 8.87 -14.73 -9.80
N GLU A 69 9.41 -15.28 -10.89
CA GLU A 69 10.51 -16.25 -10.84
C GLU A 69 11.78 -15.62 -10.30
N GLU A 70 12.14 -14.42 -10.78
CA GLU A 70 13.29 -13.67 -10.28
C GLU A 70 13.13 -13.28 -8.80
N LEU A 71 11.92 -12.91 -8.35
CA LEU A 71 11.64 -12.60 -6.94
C LEU A 71 11.72 -13.81 -6.01
N LEU A 72 11.55 -15.01 -6.54
CA LEU A 72 11.58 -16.27 -5.80
C LEU A 72 12.95 -16.99 -5.90
N ALA A 73 13.91 -16.41 -6.62
CA ALA A 73 15.26 -16.95 -6.70
C ALA A 73 15.95 -16.93 -5.33
N ASP A 74 16.82 -17.91 -5.10
CA ASP A 74 17.49 -18.15 -3.80
C ASP A 74 18.40 -16.99 -3.35
N ASP A 75 18.84 -16.14 -4.28
CA ASP A 75 19.69 -14.99 -4.01
C ASP A 75 18.90 -13.73 -3.59
N VAL A 76 17.57 -13.73 -3.76
CA VAL A 76 16.71 -12.64 -3.27
C VAL A 76 16.56 -12.74 -1.76
N LYS A 77 17.12 -11.74 -1.07
CA LYS A 77 17.01 -11.64 0.38
C LYS A 77 15.67 -11.04 0.78
N TRP A 78 14.88 -11.84 1.50
CA TRP A 78 13.62 -11.43 2.10
C TRP A 78 13.83 -11.09 3.59
N THR A 79 13.36 -9.91 3.99
CA THR A 79 13.39 -9.45 5.39
C THR A 79 12.04 -9.70 6.02
N VAL A 80 12.01 -10.44 7.13
CA VAL A 80 10.76 -10.70 7.87
C VAL A 80 10.30 -9.40 8.54
N LEU A 81 9.13 -8.90 8.15
CA LEU A 81 8.48 -7.74 8.79
C LEU A 81 7.47 -8.17 9.83
N VAL A 82 6.72 -9.24 9.53
CA VAL A 82 5.77 -9.86 10.45
C VAL A 82 6.15 -11.34 10.52
N PRO A 83 6.68 -11.83 11.66
CA PRO A 83 6.94 -13.26 11.83
C PRO A 83 5.60 -14.03 11.79
N ARG A 84 5.66 -15.36 11.72
CA ARG A 84 4.44 -16.19 11.75
C ARG A 84 3.62 -15.88 13.01
N THR A 85 2.49 -15.23 12.82
CA THR A 85 1.66 -14.66 13.90
C THR A 85 0.23 -15.13 13.73
N ALA A 86 -0.37 -15.63 14.82
CA ALA A 86 -1.78 -15.99 14.83
C ALA A 86 -2.67 -14.76 14.59
N VAL A 87 -3.76 -14.92 13.85
CA VAL A 87 -4.67 -13.83 13.49
C VAL A 87 -6.12 -14.16 13.85
N GLY A 88 -6.92 -13.13 14.04
CA GLY A 88 -8.36 -13.25 14.22
C GLY A 88 -9.10 -13.33 12.90
N GLY A 89 -10.19 -14.10 12.88
CA GLY A 89 -11.18 -14.08 11.80
C GLY A 89 -12.11 -12.89 11.90
N HIS A 90 -12.58 -12.38 10.76
CA HIS A 90 -13.43 -11.18 10.69
C HIS A 90 -12.84 -9.98 11.47
N ALA A 91 -11.53 -9.80 11.38
CA ALA A 91 -10.79 -8.79 12.14
C ALA A 91 -9.79 -8.05 11.26
N ALA A 92 -9.54 -6.78 11.60
CA ALA A 92 -8.41 -6.03 11.08
C ALA A 92 -7.17 -6.34 11.93
N ASN A 93 -6.31 -7.24 11.44
CA ASN A 93 -5.09 -7.64 12.13
C ASN A 93 -3.98 -6.65 11.80
N GLY A 94 -3.63 -5.78 12.75
CA GLY A 94 -2.62 -4.73 12.59
C GLY A 94 -1.27 -5.13 13.20
N PHE A 95 -0.19 -4.77 12.50
CA PHE A 95 1.20 -5.04 12.89
C PHE A 95 2.02 -3.76 12.73
N ALA A 96 2.71 -3.34 13.80
CA ALA A 96 3.73 -2.31 13.72
C ALA A 96 5.00 -2.90 13.08
N VAL A 97 5.70 -2.11 12.28
CA VAL A 97 6.95 -2.51 11.63
C VAL A 97 8.03 -1.50 12.00
N ASP A 98 9.03 -1.96 12.75
CA ASP A 98 10.13 -1.13 13.26
C ASP A 98 11.43 -1.29 12.45
N VAL A 99 11.30 -1.70 11.18
CA VAL A 99 12.44 -1.92 10.28
C VAL A 99 12.70 -0.67 9.45
N GLU A 100 13.81 0.02 9.73
CA GLU A 100 14.26 1.23 9.03
C GLU A 100 14.93 0.94 7.67
N GLN A 101 14.30 0.11 6.85
CA GLN A 101 14.78 -0.25 5.51
C GLN A 101 13.74 0.12 4.45
N ARG A 102 14.22 0.60 3.31
CA ARG A 102 13.40 0.82 2.11
C ARG A 102 13.06 -0.51 1.45
N PHE A 103 11.79 -0.72 1.13
CA PHE A 103 11.26 -1.89 0.43
C PHE A 103 10.51 -1.52 -0.85
N THR A 104 10.37 -2.51 -1.73
CA THR A 104 9.69 -2.38 -3.05
C THR A 104 8.61 -3.45 -3.25
N HIS A 105 8.79 -4.61 -2.62
CA HIS A 105 7.92 -5.78 -2.77
C HIS A 105 7.65 -6.40 -1.41
N LEU A 106 6.48 -7.05 -1.30
CA LEU A 106 6.06 -7.86 -0.17
C LEU A 106 5.79 -9.29 -0.62
N ARG A 107 6.04 -10.24 0.29
CA ARG A 107 5.53 -11.60 0.23
C ARG A 107 4.64 -11.80 1.45
N VAL A 108 3.35 -12.00 1.21
CA VAL A 108 2.34 -12.26 2.24
C VAL A 108 2.02 -13.73 2.24
N ASN A 109 2.16 -14.39 3.39
CA ASN A 109 1.96 -15.83 3.54
C ASN A 109 0.75 -16.12 4.43
N GLN A 110 -0.09 -17.07 4.01
CA GLN A 110 -1.21 -17.64 4.77
C GLN A 110 -0.85 -19.04 5.26
N HIS A 111 -0.92 -19.27 6.56
CA HIS A 111 -0.52 -20.54 7.18
C HIS A 111 -1.75 -21.34 7.66
N PRO A 112 -2.02 -22.55 7.14
CA PRO A 112 -1.45 -23.13 5.90
C PRO A 112 -2.18 -22.69 4.61
N ASP A 113 -3.37 -22.13 4.77
CA ASP A 113 -4.28 -21.65 3.73
C ASP A 113 -5.34 -20.76 4.39
N GLY A 114 -6.23 -20.16 3.61
CA GLY A 114 -7.39 -19.44 4.14
C GLY A 114 -7.80 -18.28 3.25
N GLY A 115 -8.29 -17.21 3.87
CA GLY A 115 -8.69 -16.01 3.16
C GLY A 115 -8.40 -14.69 3.86
N ILE A 116 -7.98 -13.72 3.06
CA ILE A 116 -7.68 -12.34 3.45
C ILE A 116 -8.53 -11.42 2.56
N ALA A 117 -9.31 -10.52 3.18
CA ALA A 117 -10.15 -9.57 2.47
C ALA A 117 -9.34 -8.39 1.91
N ARG A 118 -8.47 -7.80 2.73
CA ARG A 118 -7.65 -6.64 2.35
C ARG A 118 -6.25 -6.70 2.96
N LEU A 119 -5.28 -6.23 2.18
CA LEU A 119 -3.96 -5.83 2.65
C LEU A 119 -3.88 -4.30 2.61
N ARG A 120 -3.45 -3.69 3.71
CA ARG A 120 -3.05 -2.28 3.74
C ARG A 120 -1.61 -2.19 4.25
N VAL A 121 -0.80 -1.37 3.60
CA VAL A 121 0.61 -1.14 3.94
C VAL A 121 0.77 0.35 4.14
N TYR A 122 1.18 0.74 5.33
CA TYR A 122 1.39 2.11 5.74
C TYR A 122 2.89 2.36 5.87
N GLY A 123 3.35 3.48 5.34
CA GLY A 123 4.76 3.79 5.32
C GLY A 123 5.05 5.18 4.78
N GLU A 124 6.32 5.53 4.81
CA GLU A 124 6.87 6.73 4.21
C GLU A 124 7.45 6.37 2.84
N VAL A 125 6.99 7.06 1.80
CA VAL A 125 7.52 6.88 0.45
C VAL A 125 8.95 7.40 0.41
N ALA A 126 9.84 6.59 -0.15
CA ALA A 126 11.25 6.90 -0.35
C ALA A 126 11.57 6.63 -1.83
N PRO A 127 11.40 7.61 -2.73
CA PRO A 127 11.74 7.44 -4.14
C PRO A 127 13.24 7.22 -4.31
N ASP A 128 13.65 6.67 -5.45
CA ASP A 128 15.07 6.57 -5.77
C ASP A 128 15.60 7.97 -6.17
N PRO A 129 16.58 8.55 -5.45
CA PRO A 129 17.14 9.85 -5.80
C PRO A 129 17.76 9.89 -7.19
N ALA A 130 18.32 8.77 -7.66
CA ALA A 130 18.88 8.69 -9.01
C ALA A 130 17.77 8.87 -10.05
N TRP A 131 16.59 8.29 -9.82
CA TRP A 131 15.43 8.45 -10.68
C TRP A 131 14.93 9.89 -10.73
N LEU A 132 14.81 10.54 -9.57
CA LEU A 132 14.41 11.96 -9.50
C LEU A 132 15.42 12.89 -10.20
N GLY A 133 16.70 12.54 -10.15
CA GLY A 133 17.77 13.30 -10.80
C GLY A 133 17.78 13.23 -12.33
N VAL A 134 17.21 12.18 -12.95
CA VAL A 134 17.24 11.99 -14.42
C VAL A 134 16.57 13.15 -15.16
N LEU A 135 15.48 13.70 -14.63
CA LEU A 135 14.73 14.77 -15.27
C LEU A 135 15.21 16.18 -14.86
N GLY A 136 16.07 16.28 -13.84
CA GLY A 136 16.52 17.56 -13.26
C GLY A 136 15.44 18.39 -12.56
N THR A 137 14.18 17.96 -12.63
CA THR A 137 13.00 18.49 -11.94
C THR A 137 12.04 17.35 -11.69
N PHE A 138 11.33 17.37 -10.57
CA PHE A 138 10.28 16.41 -10.23
C PHE A 138 9.14 17.11 -9.48
N ASP A 139 7.98 16.48 -9.43
CA ASP A 139 6.81 17.01 -8.71
C ASP A 139 7.03 16.88 -7.19
N LEU A 140 7.11 18.02 -6.51
CA LEU A 140 7.35 18.11 -5.07
C LEU A 140 6.12 17.78 -4.21
N ALA A 141 4.91 17.80 -4.79
CA ALA A 141 3.66 17.50 -4.10
C ALA A 141 3.19 16.07 -4.35
N ALA A 142 3.62 15.43 -5.45
CA ALA A 142 3.21 14.08 -5.81
C ALA A 142 3.49 13.03 -4.71
N LEU A 143 2.49 12.21 -4.42
CA LEU A 143 2.54 11.14 -3.41
C LEU A 143 3.68 10.15 -3.70
N GLU A 144 3.86 9.78 -4.97
CA GLU A 144 4.89 8.81 -5.40
C GLU A 144 6.33 9.31 -5.20
N ASN A 145 6.51 10.63 -5.04
CA ASN A 145 7.79 11.23 -4.68
C ASN A 145 7.92 11.46 -3.16
N GLY A 146 6.85 11.23 -2.38
CA GLY A 146 6.82 11.44 -0.93
C GLY A 146 6.08 12.70 -0.47
N GLY A 147 5.43 13.42 -1.38
CA GLY A 147 4.59 14.56 -1.01
C GLY A 147 3.38 14.11 -0.18
N GLN A 148 2.94 14.95 0.75
CA GLN A 148 1.83 14.62 1.65
C GLN A 148 0.82 15.75 1.76
N VAL A 149 -0.45 15.38 1.94
CA VAL A 149 -1.48 16.32 2.36
C VAL A 149 -1.52 16.35 3.88
N GLU A 150 -1.12 17.46 4.47
CA GLU A 150 -1.14 17.63 5.93
C GLU A 150 -2.52 18.01 6.44
N ASP A 151 -3.22 18.90 5.73
CA ASP A 151 -4.52 19.40 6.16
C ASP A 151 -5.34 19.96 5.00
N ALA A 152 -6.66 20.07 5.20
CA ALA A 152 -7.58 20.67 4.26
C ALA A 152 -8.77 21.30 4.99
N SER A 153 -9.24 22.44 4.50
CA SER A 153 -10.36 23.18 5.12
C SER A 153 -11.69 22.43 5.09
N ASP A 154 -11.89 21.57 4.09
CA ASP A 154 -13.08 20.74 3.94
C ASP A 154 -12.68 19.34 3.45
N ARG A 155 -13.37 18.32 3.98
CA ARG A 155 -13.14 16.90 3.70
C ARG A 155 -14.45 16.16 3.44
N PHE A 156 -15.46 16.86 2.93
CA PHE A 156 -16.82 16.33 2.89
C PHE A 156 -17.10 15.40 1.72
N TYR A 157 -16.75 15.79 0.49
CA TYR A 157 -17.09 15.02 -0.70
C TYR A 157 -15.98 14.03 -1.07
N SER A 158 -14.83 14.53 -1.53
CA SER A 158 -13.68 13.71 -1.88
C SER A 158 -12.43 14.18 -1.12
N PRO A 159 -11.50 13.28 -0.76
CA PRO A 159 -10.38 13.63 0.10
C PRO A 159 -9.31 14.42 -0.65
N ALA A 160 -8.69 15.39 0.03
CA ALA A 160 -7.61 16.20 -0.54
C ALA A 160 -6.39 15.38 -1.00
N THR A 161 -6.15 14.20 -0.42
CA THR A 161 -5.10 13.26 -0.85
C THR A 161 -5.23 12.81 -2.30
N ASN A 162 -6.40 12.95 -2.90
CA ASN A 162 -6.62 12.66 -4.31
C ASN A 162 -5.84 13.60 -5.23
N THR A 163 -5.57 14.84 -4.80
CA THR A 163 -4.86 15.87 -5.61
C THR A 163 -3.39 15.57 -5.84
N ILE A 164 -2.83 14.59 -5.14
CA ILE A 164 -1.42 14.18 -5.23
C ILE A 164 -1.26 12.73 -5.68
N GLN A 165 -2.36 12.07 -6.09
CA GLN A 165 -2.30 10.70 -6.61
C GLN A 165 -1.65 10.68 -8.01
N PRO A 166 -1.00 9.57 -8.40
CA PRO A 166 -0.45 9.43 -9.74
C PRO A 166 -1.54 9.50 -10.82
N GLY A 167 -1.20 10.12 -11.95
CA GLY A 167 -2.07 10.23 -13.11
C GLY A 167 -3.00 11.44 -13.08
N ARG A 168 -3.99 11.45 -13.98
CA ARG A 168 -4.98 12.52 -14.09
C ARG A 168 -6.36 12.01 -13.66
N SER A 169 -7.19 12.91 -13.17
CA SER A 169 -8.58 12.58 -12.86
C SER A 169 -9.31 12.01 -14.08
N HIS A 170 -10.17 11.01 -13.88
CA HIS A 170 -11.05 10.44 -14.91
C HIS A 170 -12.53 10.68 -14.61
N LYS A 171 -12.85 11.01 -13.36
CA LYS A 171 -14.18 11.35 -12.85
C LYS A 171 -14.05 12.37 -11.71
N MET A 172 -15.17 12.92 -11.29
CA MET A 172 -15.21 14.06 -10.36
C MET A 172 -14.64 13.73 -8.97
N ASP A 173 -14.92 12.53 -8.46
CA ASP A 173 -14.47 12.05 -7.14
C ASP A 173 -13.00 11.62 -7.10
N ASP A 174 -12.28 11.69 -8.23
CA ASP A 174 -10.81 11.56 -8.29
C ASP A 174 -10.09 12.85 -7.90
N GLY A 175 -10.80 13.98 -7.72
CA GLY A 175 -10.23 15.25 -7.27
C GLY A 175 -10.48 15.53 -5.78
N TRP A 176 -10.31 16.78 -5.36
CA TRP A 176 -10.78 17.31 -4.08
C TRP A 176 -11.98 18.24 -4.31
N GLU A 177 -13.11 17.91 -3.69
CA GLU A 177 -14.34 18.68 -3.79
C GLU A 177 -14.82 19.12 -2.40
N THR A 178 -15.17 20.40 -2.29
CA THR A 178 -15.64 21.02 -1.05
C THR A 178 -17.12 21.36 -1.11
N ARG A 179 -17.72 21.62 0.05
CA ARG A 179 -19.08 22.16 0.11
C ARG A 179 -19.11 23.59 -0.44
N ARG A 180 -20.15 23.91 -1.21
CA ARG A 180 -20.36 25.29 -1.69
C ARG A 180 -20.49 26.26 -0.51
N ARG A 181 -19.55 27.19 -0.38
CA ARG A 181 -19.56 28.22 0.66
C ARG A 181 -20.60 29.32 0.41
N ARG A 182 -21.00 30.01 1.47
CA ARG A 182 -21.92 31.18 1.45
C ARG A 182 -21.37 32.37 2.24
N ASP A 183 -20.16 32.25 2.76
CA ASP A 183 -19.42 33.29 3.47
C ASP A 183 -18.32 33.87 2.56
N LYS A 184 -17.44 34.71 3.12
CA LYS A 184 -16.37 35.41 2.38
C LYS A 184 -15.00 34.69 2.45
N GLY A 185 -14.95 33.47 2.97
CA GLY A 185 -13.68 32.74 3.10
C GLY A 185 -13.34 31.90 1.85
N ASN A 186 -12.20 31.21 1.92
CA ASN A 186 -11.74 30.28 0.88
C ASN A 186 -11.46 28.89 1.45
N ASP A 187 -11.57 27.89 0.60
CA ASP A 187 -11.06 26.56 0.90
C ASP A 187 -9.56 26.47 0.58
N TRP A 188 -8.85 25.60 1.29
CA TRP A 188 -7.41 25.41 1.13
C TRP A 188 -6.99 23.97 1.41
N ILE A 189 -5.88 23.56 0.80
CA ILE A 189 -5.11 22.36 1.14
C ILE A 189 -3.72 22.81 1.59
N ARG A 190 -3.19 22.18 2.63
CA ARG A 190 -1.79 22.31 3.04
C ARG A 190 -1.03 21.05 2.68
N TYR A 191 0.07 21.22 1.95
CA TYR A 191 0.95 20.14 1.53
C TYR A 191 2.28 20.22 2.28
N ALA A 192 2.81 19.05 2.67
CA ALA A 192 4.23 18.88 2.95
C ALA A 192 4.92 18.46 1.65
N LEU A 193 5.87 19.29 1.20
CA LEU A 193 6.67 18.99 0.02
C LEU A 193 7.76 17.97 0.37
N VAL A 194 8.18 17.19 -0.63
CA VAL A 194 9.19 16.12 -0.49
C VAL A 194 10.51 16.63 0.09
N ALA A 195 10.94 17.82 -0.32
CA ALA A 195 12.20 18.43 0.09
C ALA A 195 12.13 19.95 -0.03
N GLU A 196 13.04 20.64 0.65
CA GLU A 196 13.31 22.04 0.37
C GLU A 196 13.84 22.18 -1.07
N SER A 197 13.24 23.06 -1.86
CA SER A 197 13.48 23.13 -3.31
C SER A 197 13.07 24.49 -3.88
N GLU A 198 13.65 24.85 -5.02
CA GLU A 198 13.22 25.98 -5.82
C GLU A 198 11.97 25.60 -6.64
N ILE A 199 10.84 26.26 -6.40
CA ILE A 199 9.60 26.01 -7.12
C ILE A 199 9.67 26.70 -8.49
N ARG A 200 9.72 25.90 -9.57
CA ARG A 200 9.78 26.41 -10.94
C ARG A 200 8.40 26.65 -11.57
N ALA A 201 7.42 25.85 -11.19
CA ALA A 201 6.05 25.91 -11.71
C ALA A 201 5.07 25.34 -10.68
N VAL A 202 3.81 25.76 -10.79
CA VAL A 202 2.67 25.18 -10.07
C VAL A 202 1.60 24.88 -11.10
N GLU A 203 1.15 23.63 -11.15
CA GLU A 203 0.04 23.19 -12.01
C GLU A 203 -1.19 22.94 -11.15
N ILE A 204 -2.36 23.40 -11.63
CA ILE A 204 -3.65 23.14 -10.99
C ILE A 204 -4.55 22.53 -12.07
N ASP A 205 -4.86 21.25 -11.92
CA ASP A 205 -5.75 20.54 -12.82
C ASP A 205 -7.18 20.51 -12.26
N THR A 206 -8.12 21.16 -12.96
CA THR A 206 -9.55 21.14 -12.64
C THR A 206 -10.34 20.22 -13.56
N ALA A 207 -9.68 19.25 -14.21
CA ALA A 207 -10.34 18.28 -15.07
C ALA A 207 -11.49 17.59 -14.31
N TYR A 208 -12.58 17.37 -15.03
CA TYR A 208 -13.80 16.73 -14.53
C TYR A 208 -14.60 17.49 -13.45
N LEU A 209 -14.14 18.66 -13.00
CA LEU A 209 -14.92 19.63 -12.22
C LEU A 209 -15.64 20.59 -13.18
N LYS A 210 -16.79 20.17 -13.73
CA LYS A 210 -17.45 20.85 -14.88
C LYS A 210 -18.65 21.74 -14.52
N GLY A 211 -18.95 21.94 -13.24
CA GLY A 211 -20.13 22.73 -12.83
C GLY A 211 -20.28 22.96 -11.33
N ASN A 212 -19.22 22.72 -10.58
CA ASN A 212 -19.11 22.86 -9.14
C ASN A 212 -18.17 24.00 -8.78
#